data_AF-B9DTG8-F1
#
_entry.id   AF-B9DTG8-F1
#
_cell.length_a   1.000
_cell.length_b   1.000
_cell.length_c   1.000
_cell.angle_alpha   90.00
_cell.angle_beta   90.00
_cell.angle_gamma   90.00
#
_symmetry.space_group_name_H-M   'P 1'
#
loop_
_entity.id
_entity.type
_entity.pdbx_description
1 polymer ?
#
loop_
_entity_poly.entity_id
_entity_poly.type
_entity_poly.pdbx_seq_one_letter_code
_entity_poly.pdbx_strand_id
1 'polypeptide(L)' 'MRFLETVNNQFKLATLQYINQLHVKYEDRIENRWIWIVVAMIVFAAIGLYAWYCTSRGYSFAFNIKYNWPKSGQMGIACK' A
#
# COMPACT_ATOMS: atom_id res chain seq x y z
N MET A 1 -23.98 31.17 -22.92
CA MET A 1 -23.90 30.53 -21.58
C MET A 1 -24.49 29.12 -21.56
N ARG A 2 -25.68 28.85 -22.12
CA ARG A 2 -26.29 27.50 -22.14
C ARG A 2 -25.39 26.36 -22.66
N PHE A 3 -24.57 26.61 -23.69
CA PHE A 3 -23.67 25.61 -24.26
C PHE A 3 -22.65 25.07 -23.24
N LEU A 4 -22.13 25.92 -22.35
CA LEU A 4 -21.18 25.50 -21.31
C LEU A 4 -21.85 24.64 -20.23
N GLU A 5 -23.11 24.94 -19.89
CA GLU A 5 -23.89 24.12 -18.96
C GLU A 5 -24.16 22.72 -19.54
N THR A 6 -24.46 22.63 -20.84
CA THR A 6 -24.68 21.34 -21.49
C THR A 6 -23.41 20.49 -21.49
N VAL A 7 -22.26 21.08 -21.84
CA VAL A 7 -20.96 20.36 -21.84
C VAL A 7 -20.58 19.90 -20.43
N ASN A 8 -20.80 20.74 -19.41
CA ASN A 8 -20.52 20.38 -18.02
C ASN A 8 -21.40 19.23 -17.52
N ASN A 9 -22.68 19.21 -17.88
CA ASN A 9 -23.59 18.13 -17.53
C ASN A 9 -23.22 16.81 -18.23
N GLN A 10 -22.82 16.85 -19.50
CA GLN A 10 -22.34 15.67 -20.22
C GLN A 10 -21.06 15.10 -19.58
N PHE A 11 -20.13 15.97 -19.19
CA PHE A 11 -18.91 15.57 -18.51
C PHE A 11 -19.19 14.92 -17.15
N LYS A 12 -20.13 15.46 -16.36
CA LYS A 12 -20.57 14.86 -15.09
C LYS A 12 -21.20 13.49 -15.28
N LEU A 13 -22.00 13.30 -16.33
CA LEU A 13 -22.60 11.99 -16.63
C LEU A 13 -21.53 10.97 -17.00
N ALA A 14 -20.54 11.35 -17.82
CA ALA A 14 -19.44 10.49 -18.20
C ALA A 14 -18.56 10.08 -17.01
N THR A 15 -18.26 11.01 -16.09
CA THR A 15 -17.48 10.68 -14.89
C THR A 15 -18.25 9.77 -13.94
N LEU A 16 -19.55 9.98 -13.76
CA LEU A 16 -20.39 9.09 -12.95
C LEU A 16 -20.45 7.67 -13.52
N GLN A 17 -20.60 7.54 -14.84
CA GLN A 17 -20.57 6.25 -15.51
C GLN A 17 -19.22 5.54 -15.35
N TYR A 18 -18.12 6.28 -15.52
CA TYR A 18 -16.78 5.75 -15.34
C TYR A 18 -16.54 5.26 -13.91
N ILE A 19 -16.92 6.05 -12.90
CA ILE A 19 -16.78 5.67 -11.48
C ILE A 19 -17.60 4.42 -11.17
N ASN A 20 -18.82 4.31 -11.71
CA ASN A 20 -19.66 3.14 -11.50
C ASN A 20 -19.05 1.87 -12.12
N GLN A 21 -18.49 1.97 -13.33
CA GLN A 21 -17.79 0.84 -13.95
C GLN A 21 -16.51 0.44 -13.19
N LEU A 22 -15.79 1.41 -12.62
CA LEU A 22 -14.69 1.09 -11.71
C LEU A 22 -15.19 0.38 -10.47
N HIS A 23 -16.29 0.84 -9.89
CA HIS A 23 -16.86 0.22 -8.69
C HIS A 23 -17.16 -1.25 -8.92
N VAL A 24 -17.91 -1.57 -9.99
CA VAL A 24 -18.24 -2.96 -10.37
C VAL A 24 -16.98 -3.78 -10.67
N LYS A 25 -15.99 -3.20 -11.35
CA LYS A 25 -14.73 -3.91 -11.68
C LYS A 25 -13.89 -4.24 -10.46
N TYR A 26 -13.97 -3.42 -9.40
CA TYR A 26 -13.17 -3.58 -8.20
C TYR A 26 -13.97 -4.06 -6.99
N GLU A 27 -15.26 -4.36 -7.15
CA GLU A 27 -16.16 -4.80 -6.07
C GLU A 27 -15.60 -6.06 -5.38
N ASP A 28 -15.26 -7.09 -6.16
CA ASP A 28 -14.65 -8.34 -5.67
C ASP A 28 -13.24 -8.12 -5.07
N ARG A 29 -12.49 -7.14 -5.57
CA ARG A 29 -11.15 -6.79 -5.05
C ARG A 29 -11.24 -6.08 -3.70
N ILE A 30 -12.31 -5.30 -3.46
CA ILE A 30 -12.56 -4.60 -2.21
C ILE A 30 -13.07 -5.56 -1.14
N GLU A 31 -13.79 -6.63 -1.49
CA GLU A 31 -14.19 -7.66 -0.52
C GLU A 31 -12.96 -8.33 0.14
N ASN A 32 -11.91 -8.59 -0.65
CA ASN A 32 -10.64 -9.10 -0.15
C ASN A 32 -9.77 -8.04 0.58
N ARG A 33 -10.29 -6.83 0.84
CA ARG A 33 -9.57 -5.78 1.59
C ARG A 33 -9.19 -6.24 3.00
N TRP A 34 -9.96 -7.16 3.60
CA TRP A 34 -9.65 -7.69 4.93
C TRP A 34 -8.34 -8.50 4.96
N ILE A 35 -8.01 -9.20 3.87
CA ILE A 35 -6.75 -9.95 3.76
C ILE A 35 -5.54 -9.00 3.85
N TRP A 36 -5.64 -7.81 3.24
CA TRP A 36 -4.56 -6.82 3.31
C TRP A 36 -4.33 -6.28 4.72
N ILE A 37 -5.38 -6.17 5.53
CA ILE A 37 -5.27 -5.80 6.95
C ILE A 37 -4.55 -6.90 7.73
N VAL A 38 -4.90 -8.17 7.49
CA VAL A 38 -4.24 -9.32 8.12
C VAL A 38 -2.76 -9.40 7.71
N VAL A 39 -2.45 -9.21 6.42
CA VAL A 39 -1.08 -9.18 5.91
C VAL A 39 -0.28 -8.05 6.56
N ALA A 40 -0.85 -6.84 6.67
CA ALA A 40 -0.18 -5.73 7.34
C ALA A 40 0.12 -6.07 8.81
N MET A 41 -0.83 -6.65 9.54
CA MET A 41 -0.66 -7.04 10.94
C MET A 41 0.49 -8.06 11.11
N ILE A 42 0.56 -9.07 10.24
CA ILE A 42 1.63 -10.08 10.27
C ILE A 42 3.00 -9.43 10.01
N VAL A 43 3.10 -8.53 9.03
CA VAL A 43 4.36 -7.84 8.71
C VAL A 43 4.82 -6.97 9.89
N PHE A 44 3.92 -6.21 10.51
CA PHE A 44 4.26 -5.41 11.69
C PHE A 44 4.67 -6.28 12.88
N ALA A 45 3.97 -7.38 13.13
CA ALA A 45 4.32 -8.32 14.18
C ALA A 45 5.71 -8.94 13.94
N ALA A 46 6.02 -9.35 12.71
CA ALA A 46 7.33 -9.90 12.35
C ALA A 46 8.47 -8.90 12.59
N ILE A 47 8.28 -7.65 12.18
CA ILE A 47 9.27 -6.57 12.40
C ILE A 47 9.42 -6.27 13.89
N GLY A 48 8.30 -6.16 14.63
CA GLY A 48 8.30 -5.88 16.06
C GLY A 48 8.95 -6.98 16.89
N LEU A 49 8.63 -8.25 16.61
CA LEU A 49 9.25 -9.40 17.27
C LEU A 49 10.75 -9.49 16.97
N TYR A 50 11.16 -9.22 15.72
CA TYR A 50 12.57 -9.20 15.36
C TYR A 50 13.31 -8.06 16.07
N ALA A 51 12.72 -6.87 16.13
CA ALA A 51 13.27 -5.74 16.88
C ALA A 51 13.42 -6.06 18.38
N TRP A 52 12.37 -6.62 19.00
CA TRP A 52 12.41 -7.07 20.40
C TRP A 52 13.50 -8.10 20.65
N TYR A 53 13.63 -9.09 19.76
CA TYR A 53 14.68 -10.10 19.83
C TYR A 53 16.08 -9.47 19.78
N CYS A 54 16.33 -8.53 18.87
CA CYS A 54 17.61 -7.82 18.81
C CYS A 54 17.89 -7.07 20.13
N THR A 55 16.93 -6.28 20.61
CA THR A 55 17.07 -5.46 21.83
C THR A 55 17.29 -6.32 23.08
N SER A 56 16.58 -7.45 23.21
CA SER A 56 16.72 -8.36 24.36
C SER A 56 18.12 -8.98 24.48
N ARG A 57 18.88 -9.03 23.39
CA ARG A 57 20.25 -9.55 23.33
C ARG A 57 21.32 -8.45 23.32
N GLY A 58 20.94 -7.20 23.54
CA GLY A 58 21.86 -6.05 23.56
C GLY A 58 22.32 -5.59 22.18
N TYR A 59 21.72 -6.10 21.10
CA TYR A 59 21.97 -5.66 19.73
C TYR A 59 20.98 -4.54 19.34
N SER A 60 21.44 -3.60 18.52
CA SER A 60 20.62 -2.53 17.96
C SER A 60 19.91 -2.98 16.68
N PHE A 61 18.64 -2.59 16.54
CA PHE A 61 17.87 -2.80 15.31
C PHE A 61 18.44 -1.92 14.20
N ALA A 62 19.17 -2.50 13.25
CA ALA A 62 19.76 -1.77 12.13
C ALA A 62 18.91 -2.00 10.87
N PHE A 63 18.13 -0.99 10.49
CA PHE A 63 17.44 -0.96 9.21
C PHE A 63 18.42 -0.46 8.14
N ASN A 64 19.13 -1.37 7.48
CA ASN A 64 20.14 -1.00 6.49
C ASN A 64 19.50 -0.94 5.09
N ILE A 65 19.05 0.24 4.68
CA ILE A 65 18.61 0.50 3.31
C ILE A 65 19.83 0.95 2.50
N LYS A 66 20.55 0.00 1.89
CA LYS A 66 21.60 0.35 0.91
C LYS A 66 21.00 0.36 -0.48
N TYR A 67 20.64 1.54 -0.96
CA TYR A 67 20.25 1.74 -2.35
C TYR A 67 21.51 1.81 -3.23
N ASN A 68 21.99 0.65 -3.69
CA ASN A 68 23.14 0.55 -4.59
C ASN A 68 22.77 -0.27 -5.86
N TRP A 69 22.28 0.40 -6.90
CA TRP A 69 22.13 -0.17 -8.25
C TRP A 69 23.56 -0.50 -8.77
N PRO A 70 23.92 -1.71 -9.29
CA PRO A 70 23.14 -2.80 -9.89
C PRO A 70 22.79 -3.97 -8.95
N LYS A 71 23.04 -3.87 -7.64
CA LYS A 71 22.71 -4.91 -6.66
C LYS A 71 21.59 -4.43 -5.73
N SER A 72 20.36 -4.47 -6.21
CA SER A 72 19.12 -4.15 -5.47
C SER A 72 18.81 -5.10 -4.29
N GLY A 73 19.69 -6.05 -3.98
CA GLY A 73 19.46 -7.12 -3.00
C GLY A 73 19.92 -6.87 -1.57
N GLN A 74 20.33 -5.64 -1.20
CA GLN A 74 20.79 -5.33 0.17
C GLN A 74 19.77 -4.48 0.94
N MET A 75 18.52 -4.95 0.98
CA MET A 75 17.55 -4.55 2.00
C MET A 75 17.54 -5.64 3.06
N GLY A 76 18.22 -5.39 4.19
CA GLY A 76 18.34 -6.34 5.28
C GLY A 76 17.91 -5.69 6.59
N ILE A 77 17.04 -6.38 7.32
CA ILE A 77 16.82 -6.10 8.73
C ILE A 77 17.83 -6.97 9.47
N ALA A 78 18.80 -6.34 10.14
CA ALA A 78 19.85 -7.05 10.87
C ALA A 78 19.89 -6.60 12.34
N CYS A 79 20.06 -7.56 13.26
CA CYS A 79 20.53 -7.29 14.61
C CYS A 79 22.05 -7.05 14.56
N LYS A 80 22.54 -5.89 15.00
CA LYS A 80 23.97 -5.58 15.08
C LYS A 80 24.39 -4.99 16.41
#